data_AF-A0AB74DZL3-F1
#
_entry.id   AF-A0AB74DZL3-F1
#
_cell.length_a   1.000
_cell.length_b   1.000
_cell.length_c   1.000
_cell.angle_alpha   90.00
_cell.angle_beta   90.00
_cell.angle_gamma   90.00
#
_symmetry.space_group_name_H-M   'P 1'
#
loop_
_entity.id
_entity.type
_entity.pdbx_description
1 polymer ?
#
loop_
_entity_poly.entity_id
_entity_poly.type
_entity_poly.pdbx_seq_one_letter_code
_entity_poly.pdbx_strand_id
1 'polypeptide(L)' 'MGEKKADNLLNAIEASKKNSLEHLLFGLGIRHLGVKASQVIAERFETMDRLFKVTEEELLEIHDIGDQLATSLIT' A
#
# COMPACT_ATOMS: atom_id res chain seq x y z
N MET A 1 -33.21 9.08 -5.74
CA MET A 1 -32.26 8.74 -4.64
C MET A 1 -31.15 7.79 -5.07
N GLY A 2 -31.40 6.81 -5.96
CA GLY A 2 -30.37 5.87 -6.43
C GLY A 2 -29.26 6.53 -7.25
N GLU A 3 -29.62 7.39 -8.20
CA GLU A 3 -28.66 8.10 -9.08
C GLU A 3 -27.64 8.91 -8.27
N LYS A 4 -28.09 9.78 -7.36
CA LYS A 4 -27.20 10.54 -6.47
C LYS A 4 -26.24 9.66 -5.65
N LYS A 5 -26.68 8.47 -5.21
CA LYS A 5 -25.80 7.54 -4.48
C LYS A 5 -24.78 6.88 -5.42
N ALA A 6 -25.18 6.54 -6.64
CA ALA A 6 -24.27 6.03 -7.66
C ALA A 6 -23.21 7.07 -8.04
N ASP A 7 -23.61 8.33 -8.24
CA ASP A 7 -22.69 9.43 -8.55
C ASP A 7 -21.69 9.65 -7.41
N ASN A 8 -22.15 9.62 -6.16
CA ASN A 8 -21.28 9.72 -4.99
C ASN A 8 -20.25 8.58 -4.93
N LEU A 9 -20.65 7.35 -5.27
CA LEU A 9 -19.76 6.20 -5.31
C LEU A 9 -18.70 6.34 -6.42
N LEU A 10 -19.12 6.72 -7.63
CA LEU A 10 -18.21 6.99 -8.74
C LEU A 10 -17.20 8.09 -8.39
N ASN A 11 -17.67 9.19 -7.81
CA ASN A 11 -16.80 10.28 -7.37
C ASN A 11 -15.80 9.83 -6.29
N ALA A 12 -16.21 8.96 -5.36
CA ALA A 12 -15.32 8.41 -4.34
C ALA A 12 -14.26 7.47 -4.96
N ILE A 13 -14.62 6.67 -5.96
CA ILE A 13 -13.67 5.81 -6.70
C ILE A 13 -12.65 6.66 -7.47
N GLU A 14 -13.08 7.74 -8.14
CA GLU A 14 -12.15 8.63 -8.83
C GLU A 14 -11.24 9.39 -7.86
N ALA A 15 -11.76 9.79 -6.69
CA ALA A 15 -10.97 10.43 -5.66
C ALA A 15 -9.92 9.49 -5.06
N SER A 16 -10.25 8.20 -4.86
CA SER A 16 -9.33 7.23 -4.24
C SER A 16 -8.07 6.96 -5.06
N LYS A 17 -8.11 7.19 -6.38
CA LYS A 17 -6.93 7.10 -7.26
C LYS A 17 -5.82 8.10 -6.91
N LYS A 18 -6.15 9.16 -6.17
CA LYS A 18 -5.20 10.19 -5.71
C LYS A 18 -4.67 9.93 -4.29
N ASN A 19 -5.06 8.80 -3.69
CA ASN A 19 -4.55 8.43 -2.38
C ASN A 19 -3.03 8.24 -2.44
N SER A 20 -2.41 8.51 -1.31
CA SER A 20 -0.99 8.29 -1.10
C SER A 20 -0.63 6.79 -1.09
N LEU A 21 0.66 6.50 -1.28
CA LEU A 21 1.17 5.14 -1.44
C LEU A 21 0.88 4.27 -0.21
N GLU A 22 1.01 4.81 1.00
CA GLU A 22 0.72 4.10 2.24
C GLU A 22 -0.75 3.70 2.37
N HIS A 23 -1.68 4.54 1.90
CA HIS A 23 -3.11 4.21 1.87
C HIS A 23 -3.42 3.17 0.81
N LEU A 24 -2.74 3.21 -0.34
CA LEU A 24 -2.85 2.18 -1.37
C LEU A 24 -2.37 0.83 -0.81
N LEU A 25 -1.18 0.78 -0.23
CA LEU A 25 -0.57 -0.42 0.33
C LEU A 25 -1.44 -1.05 1.42
N PHE A 26 -1.95 -0.23 2.34
CA PHE A 26 -2.88 -0.69 3.37
C PHE A 26 -4.21 -1.19 2.76
N GLY A 27 -4.73 -0.48 1.75
CA GLY A 27 -5.97 -0.83 1.05
C GLY A 27 -5.90 -2.12 0.24
N LEU A 28 -4.70 -2.56 -0.18
CA LEU A 28 -4.49 -3.85 -0.85
C LEU A 28 -4.66 -5.06 0.09
N GLY A 29 -4.63 -4.84 1.41
CA GLY A 29 -4.86 -5.91 2.38
C GLY A 29 -3.76 -6.98 2.40
N ILE A 30 -2.51 -6.60 2.13
CA ILE A 30 -1.35 -7.50 2.17
C ILE A 30 -1.21 -8.07 3.57
N ARG A 31 -0.99 -9.39 3.66
CA ARG A 31 -0.91 -10.07 4.95
C ARG A 31 0.25 -9.51 5.77
N HIS A 32 0.01 -9.29 7.06
CA HIS A 32 0.97 -8.70 8.01
C HIS A 32 1.32 -7.23 7.76
N LEU A 33 0.81 -6.60 6.68
CA LEU A 33 1.08 -5.20 6.37
C LEU A 33 0.05 -4.28 7.05
N GLY A 34 0.45 -3.71 8.19
CA GLY A 34 -0.35 -2.71 8.91
C GLY A 34 -0.13 -1.28 8.43
N VAL A 35 -0.84 -0.32 9.03
CA VAL A 35 -0.73 1.12 8.72
C VAL A 35 0.71 1.62 8.90
N LYS A 36 1.34 1.28 10.04
CA LYS A 36 2.72 1.71 10.34
C LYS A 36 3.71 1.17 9.32
N ALA A 37 3.64 -0.12 9.00
CA ALA A 37 4.51 -0.75 8.02
C ALA A 37 4.28 -0.17 6.60
N SER A 38 3.02 0.06 6.22
CA SER A 38 2.68 0.70 4.94
C SER A 38 3.30 2.10 4.82
N GLN A 39 3.28 2.87 5.90
CA GLN A 39 3.89 4.20 5.95
C GLN A 39 5.42 4.13 5.78
N VAL A 40 6.09 3.27 6.54
CA VAL A 40 7.57 3.14 6.45
C VAL A 40 8.00 2.69 5.05
N ILE A 41 7.27 1.74 4.46
CA ILE A 41 7.52 1.27 3.09
C ILE A 41 7.30 2.39 2.08
N ALA A 42 6.19 3.13 2.20
CA ALA A 42 5.90 4.24 1.31
C ALA A 42 6.96 5.37 1.39
N GLU A 43 7.41 5.70 2.60
CA GLU A 43 8.46 6.70 2.83
C GLU A 43 9.82 6.25 2.25
N ARG A 44 10.15 4.95 2.34
CA ARG A 44 11.44 4.42 1.86
C ARG A 44 11.52 4.27 0.35
N PHE A 45 10.43 3.82 -0.29
CA PHE A 45 10.41 3.46 -1.71
C PHE A 45 9.73 4.50 -2.60
N GLU A 46 8.93 5.41 -2.05
CA GLU A 46 8.28 6.57 -2.69
C GLU A 46 7.26 6.24 -3.80
N THR A 47 7.44 5.12 -4.52
CA THR A 47 6.68 4.76 -5.72
C THR A 47 6.41 3.26 -5.79
N MET A 48 5.30 2.87 -6.42
CA MET A 48 4.98 1.46 -6.69
C MET A 48 6.03 0.80 -7.60
N ASP A 49 6.57 1.52 -8.58
CA ASP A 49 7.57 0.97 -9.51
C ASP A 49 8.87 0.55 -8.81
N ARG A 50 9.25 1.24 -7.73
CA ARG A 50 10.37 0.83 -6.88
C ARG A 50 10.02 -0.39 -6.04
N LEU A 51 8.80 -0.45 -5.51
CA LEU A 51 8.33 -1.61 -4.75
C LEU A 51 8.30 -2.88 -5.58
N PHE A 52 7.98 -2.80 -6.87
CA PHE A 52 8.04 -3.97 -7.77
C PHE A 52 9.46 -4.49 -8.05
N LYS A 53 10.49 -3.74 -7.69
CA LYS A 53 11.90 -4.08 -7.93
C LYS A 53 12.67 -4.38 -6.65
N VAL A 54 12.02 -4.23 -5.49
CA VAL A 54 12.67 -4.43 -4.19
C VAL A 54 12.97 -5.90 -3.97
N THR A 55 14.11 -6.17 -3.35
CA THR A 55 14.52 -7.50 -2.92
C THR A 55 14.11 -7.77 -1.47
N GLU A 56 14.06 -9.04 -1.06
CA GLU A 56 13.74 -9.40 0.32
C GLU A 56 14.77 -8.83 1.31
N GLU A 57 16.03 -8.82 0.91
CA GLU A 57 17.15 -8.27 1.70
C GLU A 57 16.95 -6.77 1.98
N GLU A 58 16.59 -5.98 0.98
CA GLU A 58 16.31 -4.55 1.14
C GLU A 58 15.10 -4.26 2.05
N LEU A 59 14.11 -5.16 2.08
CA LEU A 59 12.97 -5.05 2.99
C LEU A 59 13.38 -5.37 4.44
N LEU A 60 14.25 -6.36 4.64
CA LEU A 60 14.74 -6.76 5.96
C LEU A 60 15.69 -5.74 6.59
N GLU A 61 16.31 -4.86 5.79
CA GLU A 61 17.08 -3.72 6.30
C GLU A 61 16.20 -2.65 6.97
N ILE A 62 14.88 -2.67 6.72
CA ILE A 62 13.96 -1.68 7.26
C ILE A 62 13.58 -2.04 8.69
N HIS A 63 13.86 -1.13 9.62
CA HIS A 63 13.43 -1.26 11.01
C HIS A 63 11.90 -1.43 11.10
N ASP A 64 11.45 -2.44 11.83
CA ASP A 64 10.05 -2.92 11.96
C ASP A 64 9.53 -3.81 10.82
N ILE A 65 10.33 -4.16 9.80
CA ILE A 65 9.99 -5.20 8.83
C ILE A 65 10.71 -6.49 9.19
N GLY A 66 9.95 -7.59 9.32
CA GLY A 66 10.49 -8.93 9.52
C GLY A 66 10.16 -9.86 8.36
N ASP A 67 10.77 -11.05 8.37
CA ASP A 67 10.69 -12.06 7.31
C ASP A 67 9.26 -12.30 6.80
N GLN A 68 8.29 -12.49 7.70
CA GLN A 68 6.90 -12.75 7.31
C GLN A 68 6.28 -11.62 6.49
N LEU A 69 6.60 -10.37 6.80
CA LEU A 69 6.10 -9.22 6.07
C LEU A 69 6.82 -9.07 4.72
N ALA A 70 8.15 -9.24 4.72
CA ALA A 70 8.97 -9.15 3.51
C ALA A 70 8.55 -10.22 2.48
N THR A 71 8.41 -11.48 2.91
CA THR A 71 7.90 -12.57 2.07
C THR A 71 6.50 -12.28 1.55
N SER A 72 5.61 -11.71 2.38
CA SER A 72 4.22 -11.38 1.97
C SER A 72 4.14 -10.26 0.93
N LEU A 73 5.16 -9.42 0.81
CA LEU A 73 5.20 -8.33 -0.18
C LEU A 73 5.73 -8.79 -1.55
N ILE A 74 6.58 -9.81 -1.56
CA ILE A 74 7.26 -10.31 -2.77
C ILE A 74 6.50 -11.49 -3.42
N THR A 75 5.72 -12.25 -2.64
CA THR A 75 4.96 -13.42 -3.11
C THR A 75 3.69 -13.03 -3.86
#